data_AF-A0A7L2IN31-F1
#
_entry.id   AF-A0A7L2IN31-F1
#
_cell.length_a   1.000
_cell.length_b   1.000
_cell.length_c   1.000
_cell.angle_alpha   90.00
_cell.angle_beta   90.00
_cell.angle_gamma   90.00
#
_symmetry.space_group_name_H-M   'P 1'
#
loop_
_entity.id
_entity.type
_entity.pdbx_description
1 polymer ?
#
loop_
_entity_poly.entity_id
_entity_poly.type
_entity_poly.pdbx_seq_one_letter_code
_entity_poly.pdbx_strand_id
1 'polypeptide(L)'
;SYIIEERSFMPCEDLLYGRMSFKGFNPEIEKLMIQMNSKCKEKEIEVDDKMEADVSDEEMARRQLYLLYHLYRYETLVGTIGKKFMRKRDQRVLQDEDEDGSSNIRPIKKAKRKFLKPQD
;
A
#
# COMPACT_ATOMS: atom_id res chain seq x y z
N SER A 1 44.76 49.72 30.69
CA SER A 1 43.36 49.46 30.29
C SER A 1 43.28 49.48 28.78
N TYR A 2 42.73 48.45 28.15
CA TYR A 2 42.55 48.36 26.70
C TYR A 2 41.07 48.49 26.38
N ILE A 3 40.72 49.36 25.43
CA ILE A 3 39.34 49.60 24.98
C ILE A 3 39.23 49.01 23.59
N ILE A 4 38.20 48.19 23.37
CA ILE A 4 37.91 47.58 22.07
C ILE A 4 36.69 48.28 21.51
N GLU A 5 36.85 48.94 20.37
CA GLU A 5 35.76 49.59 19.65
C GLU A 5 35.24 48.64 18.57
N GLU A 6 34.01 48.17 18.75
CA GLU A 6 33.34 47.30 17.79
C GLU A 6 32.22 48.08 17.09
N ARG A 7 32.20 48.01 15.75
CA ARG A 7 31.23 48.76 14.92
C ARG A 7 29.87 48.07 14.80
N SER A 8 29.80 46.81 15.21
CA SER A 8 28.61 45.97 15.10
C SER A 8 27.88 45.96 16.43
N PHE A 9 26.57 46.17 16.41
CA PHE A 9 25.70 46.03 17.59
C PHE A 9 25.24 44.58 17.81
N MET A 10 25.45 43.69 16.83
CA MET A 10 25.09 42.27 16.89
C MET A 10 25.53 41.54 18.17
N PRO A 11 26.75 41.75 18.74
CA PRO A 11 27.16 41.06 19.96
C PRO A 11 26.56 41.66 21.25
N CYS A 12 26.02 42.88 21.20
CA CYS A 12 25.43 43.54 22.36
C CYS A 12 23.90 43.41 22.42
N GLU A 13 23.29 42.98 21.33
CA GLU A 13 21.86 43.12 21.11
C GLU A 13 21.29 41.75 20.75
N ASP A 14 20.45 41.17 21.61
CA ASP A 14 19.85 39.83 21.47
C ASP A 14 18.77 39.80 20.37
N LEU A 15 19.17 40.11 19.13
CA LEU A 15 18.27 40.22 18.00
C LEU A 15 17.76 38.86 17.54
N LEU A 16 16.46 38.81 17.27
CA LEU A 16 15.83 37.70 16.57
C LEU A 16 16.17 37.71 15.09
N TYR A 17 16.09 36.53 14.48
CA TYR A 17 16.22 36.32 13.05
C TYR A 17 15.19 37.14 12.26
N GLY A 18 15.67 38.02 11.39
CA GLY A 18 14.83 39.04 10.75
C GLY A 18 13.83 38.54 9.70
N ARG A 19 13.97 37.30 9.18
CA ARG A 19 12.96 36.72 8.27
C ARG A 19 11.92 35.95 9.06
N MET A 20 10.67 36.40 8.96
CA MET A 20 9.54 35.88 9.70
C MET A 20 8.38 35.57 8.74
N SER A 21 7.76 34.41 8.90
CA SER A 21 6.48 34.04 8.28
C SER A 21 5.52 33.63 9.39
N PHE A 22 4.23 33.81 9.15
CA PHE A 22 3.18 33.43 10.08
C PHE A 22 2.03 32.76 9.34
N LYS A 23 1.28 31.92 10.05
CA LYS A 23 0.02 31.34 9.58
C LYS A 23 0.19 30.46 8.34
N GLY A 24 1.35 29.83 8.16
CA GLY A 24 1.61 28.88 7.08
C GLY A 24 1.77 29.52 5.70
N PHE A 25 1.96 30.84 5.61
CA PHE A 25 2.22 31.52 4.33
C PHE A 25 3.52 31.05 3.68
N ASN A 26 4.50 30.69 4.49
CA ASN A 26 5.73 30.08 4.05
C ASN A 26 6.28 29.14 5.14
N PRO A 27 6.01 27.82 5.05
CA PRO A 27 6.41 26.86 6.06
C PRO A 27 7.95 26.74 6.18
N GLU A 28 8.69 26.95 5.09
CA GLU A 28 10.16 26.93 5.11
C GLU A 28 10.73 28.09 5.94
N ILE A 29 10.13 29.28 5.82
CA ILE A 29 10.56 30.45 6.60
C ILE A 29 10.12 30.35 8.05
N GLU A 30 8.93 29.79 8.33
CA GLU A 30 8.49 29.50 9.70
C GLU A 30 9.43 28.52 10.40
N LYS A 31 9.83 27.44 9.72
CA LYS A 31 10.81 26.48 10.24
C LYS A 31 12.17 27.13 10.48
N LEU A 32 12.64 27.95 9.54
CA LEU A 32 13.91 28.66 9.65
C LEU A 32 13.91 29.68 10.81
N MET A 33 12.82 30.42 10.98
CA MET A 33 12.60 31.34 12.10
C MET A 33 12.71 30.60 13.43
N ILE A 34 12.02 29.46 13.57
CA ILE A 34 12.05 28.62 14.76
C ILE A 34 13.47 28.16 15.07
N GLN A 35 14.18 27.59 14.08
CA GLN A 35 15.53 27.06 14.25
C GLN A 35 16.59 28.12 14.60
N MET A 36 16.49 29.32 14.02
CA MET A 36 17.48 30.37 14.26
C MET A 36 17.24 31.10 15.59
N ASN A 37 15.98 31.26 16.00
CA ASN A 37 15.63 31.94 17.25
C ASN A 37 15.72 31.03 18.49
N SER A 38 15.58 29.71 18.32
CA SER A 38 15.70 28.74 19.42
C SER A 38 17.11 28.67 20.00
N LYS A 39 18.15 28.99 19.23
CA LYS A 39 19.52 29.13 19.75
C LYS A 39 19.66 30.25 20.81
N CYS A 40 18.76 31.24 20.82
CA CYS A 40 18.72 32.32 21.80
C CYS A 40 17.76 32.04 22.96
N LYS A 41 16.87 31.05 22.84
CA LYS A 41 15.87 30.71 23.86
C LYS A 41 15.73 29.20 23.95
N GLU A 42 16.44 28.59 24.91
CA GLU A 42 16.30 27.17 25.31
C GLU A 42 14.91 26.82 25.90
N LYS A 43 13.89 27.66 25.74
CA LYS A 43 12.59 27.47 26.36
C LYS A 43 11.50 27.41 25.31
N GLU A 44 10.83 26.26 25.33
CA GLU A 44 9.51 26.01 24.75
C GLU A 44 9.44 26.04 23.22
N ILE A 45 9.96 25.00 22.60
CA ILE A 45 9.33 24.52 21.37
C ILE A 45 9.23 23.00 21.49
N GLU A 46 8.23 22.54 22.25
CA GLU A 46 7.54 21.30 21.89
C GLU A 46 6.92 21.59 20.52
N VAL A 47 7.72 21.43 19.46
CA VAL A 47 7.13 21.20 18.14
C VAL A 47 6.44 19.88 18.33
N ASP A 48 5.12 19.94 18.36
CA ASP A 48 4.26 18.80 18.21
C ASP A 48 4.52 18.19 16.82
N ASP A 49 5.63 17.47 16.71
CA ASP A 49 6.03 16.62 15.56
C ASP A 49 5.15 15.36 15.51
N LYS A 50 3.97 15.40 16.15
CA LYS A 50 2.90 14.45 15.89
C LYS A 50 2.21 14.91 14.60
N MET A 51 2.86 14.63 13.49
CA MET A 51 2.15 14.48 12.23
C MET A 51 1.06 13.43 12.49
N GLU A 52 -0.18 13.87 12.66
CA GLU A 52 -1.31 12.98 12.79
C GLU A 52 -1.38 12.15 11.50
N ALA A 53 -0.97 10.89 11.58
CA ALA A 53 -1.12 9.98 10.47
C ALA A 53 -2.62 9.73 10.28
N ASP A 54 -3.14 10.03 9.09
CA ASP A 54 -4.54 9.81 8.73
C ASP A 54 -5.00 8.34 8.92
N VAL A 55 -4.03 7.41 9.02
CA VAL A 55 -4.25 5.97 9.14
C VAL A 55 -3.33 5.40 10.21
N SER A 56 -3.91 4.71 11.20
CA SER A 56 -3.16 3.93 12.19
C SER A 56 -2.54 2.67 11.56
N ASP A 57 -1.36 2.25 12.05
CA ASP A 57 -0.66 1.03 11.62
C ASP A 57 -1.57 -0.22 11.66
N GLU A 58 -2.45 -0.30 12.65
CA GLU A 58 -3.40 -1.41 12.77
C GLU A 58 -4.41 -1.40 11.61
N GLU A 59 -4.85 -0.22 11.18
CA GLU A 59 -5.80 -0.09 10.07
C GLU A 59 -5.13 -0.34 8.72
N MET A 60 -3.88 0.09 8.54
CA MET A 60 -3.04 -0.28 7.39
C MET A 60 -2.88 -1.80 7.28
N ALA A 61 -2.56 -2.48 8.40
CA ALA A 61 -2.43 -3.93 8.44
C ALA A 61 -3.74 -4.65 8.07
N ARG A 62 -4.88 -4.17 8.60
CA ARG A 62 -6.21 -4.71 8.25
C ARG A 62 -6.53 -4.53 6.76
N ARG A 63 -6.26 -3.35 6.19
CA ARG A 63 -6.48 -3.09 4.76
C ARG A 63 -5.63 -4.00 3.88
N GLN A 64 -4.35 -4.17 4.23
CA GLN A 64 -3.46 -5.08 3.51
C GLN A 64 -3.90 -6.54 3.62
N LEU A 65 -4.29 -7.00 4.81
CA LEU A 65 -4.79 -8.36 5.01
C LEU A 65 -6.08 -8.61 4.20
N TYR A 66 -6.98 -7.64 4.15
CA TYR A 66 -8.21 -7.72 3.38
C TYR A 66 -7.93 -7.82 1.87
N LEU A 67 -6.99 -7.00 1.36
CA LEU A 67 -6.54 -7.06 -0.03
C LEU A 67 -5.91 -8.42 -0.35
N LEU A 68 -5.04 -8.94 0.52
CA LEU A 68 -4.37 -10.22 0.34
C LEU A 68 -5.38 -11.39 0.31
N TYR A 69 -6.35 -11.37 1.23
CA TYR A 69 -7.44 -12.34 1.27
C TYR A 69 -8.27 -12.31 -0.02
N HIS A 70 -8.56 -11.11 -0.52
CA HIS A 70 -9.37 -10.95 -1.71
C HIS A 70 -8.63 -11.40 -2.97
N LEU A 71 -7.34 -11.07 -3.09
CA LEU A 71 -6.44 -11.56 -4.15
C LEU A 71 -6.36 -13.09 -4.15
N TYR A 72 -6.09 -13.69 -2.99
CA TYR A 72 -5.99 -15.14 -2.85
C TYR A 72 -7.28 -15.86 -3.24
N ARG A 73 -8.44 -15.30 -2.86
CA ARG A 73 -9.76 -15.84 -3.19
C ARG A 73 -10.05 -15.73 -4.68
N TYR A 74 -9.67 -14.63 -5.33
CA TYR A 74 -9.82 -14.47 -6.78
C TYR A 74 -8.93 -15.45 -7.54
N GLU A 75 -7.64 -15.58 -7.20
CA GLU A 75 -6.73 -16.52 -7.87
C GLU A 75 -7.23 -17.97 -7.76
N THR A 76 -7.65 -18.36 -6.55
CA THR A 76 -8.20 -19.72 -6.31
C THR A 76 -9.49 -19.95 -7.10
N LEU A 77 -10.42 -18.99 -7.09
CA LEU A 77 -11.69 -19.11 -7.79
C LEU A 77 -11.51 -19.11 -9.31
N VAL A 78 -10.71 -18.19 -9.84
CA VAL A 78 -10.41 -18.08 -11.28
C VAL A 78 -9.65 -19.32 -11.75
N GLY A 79 -8.70 -19.83 -10.95
CA GLY A 79 -7.97 -21.07 -11.25
C GLY A 79 -8.87 -22.31 -11.31
N THR A 80 -9.90 -22.41 -10.47
CA THR A 80 -10.87 -23.52 -10.52
C THR A 80 -11.88 -23.36 -11.65
N ILE A 81 -12.29 -22.13 -11.98
CA ILE A 81 -13.19 -21.82 -13.08
C ILE A 81 -12.50 -22.07 -14.43
N GLY A 82 -11.25 -21.63 -14.61
CA GLY A 82 -10.47 -21.88 -15.83
C GLY A 82 -10.38 -23.36 -16.18
N LYS A 83 -10.14 -24.23 -15.19
CA LYS A 83 -10.10 -25.70 -15.37
C LYS A 83 -11.40 -26.29 -15.90
N LYS A 84 -12.57 -25.71 -15.58
CA LYS A 84 -13.88 -26.18 -16.05
C LYS A 84 -14.14 -25.84 -17.52
N PHE A 85 -13.52 -24.78 -18.04
CA PHE A 85 -13.69 -24.34 -19.42
C PHE A 85 -12.63 -24.87 -20.38
N MET A 86 -11.43 -25.21 -19.91
CA MET A 86 -10.40 -25.87 -20.75
C MET A 86 -10.89 -27.23 -21.26
N ARG A 87 -11.53 -28.03 -20.41
CA ARG A 87 -12.06 -29.35 -20.80
C ARG A 87 -13.18 -29.30 -21.85
N LYS A 88 -13.88 -28.17 -21.97
CA LYS A 88 -14.99 -28.03 -22.93
C LYS A 88 -14.51 -27.74 -24.36
N ARG A 89 -13.26 -27.28 -24.53
CA ARG A 89 -12.64 -27.05 -25.84
C ARG A 89 -12.14 -28.36 -26.46
N ASP A 90 -11.51 -29.22 -25.67
CA ASP A 90 -10.91 -30.46 -26.16
C ASP A 90 -11.91 -31.62 -26.32
N GLN A 91 -13.09 -31.54 -25.71
CA GLN A 91 -14.09 -32.61 -25.82
C GLN A 91 -14.70 -32.76 -27.22
N ARG A 92 -14.53 -31.75 -28.11
CA ARG A 92 -14.91 -31.86 -29.52
C ARG A 92 -13.84 -32.52 -30.39
N VAL A 93 -12.58 -32.56 -29.93
CA VAL A 93 -11.43 -33.10 -30.69
C VAL A 93 -11.28 -34.61 -30.50
N LEU A 94 -11.74 -35.16 -29.37
CA LEU A 94 -11.61 -36.60 -29.05
C LEU A 94 -12.73 -37.50 -29.61
N GLN A 95 -13.53 -37.04 -30.59
CA GLN A 95 -14.55 -37.89 -31.22
C GLN A 95 -14.13 -38.50 -32.56
N ASP A 96 -12.99 -38.09 -33.14
CA ASP A 96 -12.62 -38.48 -34.50
C ASP A 96 -11.40 -39.41 -34.61
N GLU A 97 -10.74 -39.80 -33.52
CA GLU A 97 -9.54 -40.66 -33.59
C GLU A 97 -9.69 -41.94 -32.75
N ASP A 98 -10.42 -42.90 -33.32
CA ASP A 98 -10.25 -44.32 -33.01
C ASP A 98 -9.16 -44.89 -33.95
N GLU A 99 -7.87 -44.75 -33.62
CA GLU A 99 -6.86 -45.79 -33.89
C GLU A 99 -5.51 -45.51 -33.20
N ASP A 100 -5.06 -46.51 -32.43
CA ASP A 100 -3.69 -46.82 -32.02
C ASP A 100 -2.95 -45.96 -30.94
N GLY A 101 -2.24 -46.65 -30.03
CA GLY A 101 -1.21 -46.05 -29.17
C GLY A 101 -1.44 -46.05 -27.64
N SER A 102 -0.78 -46.98 -26.97
CA SER A 102 -0.67 -47.19 -25.51
C SER A 102 -0.26 -45.97 -24.64
N SER A 103 -0.99 -45.70 -23.55
CA SER A 103 -0.44 -45.52 -22.17
C SER A 103 -1.55 -45.34 -21.13
N ASN A 104 -1.25 -45.79 -19.91
CA ASN A 104 -2.19 -46.06 -18.82
C ASN A 104 -2.77 -44.80 -18.14
N ILE A 105 -4.11 -44.71 -18.14
CA ILE A 105 -5.07 -44.58 -17.01
C ILE A 105 -6.40 -44.19 -17.67
N ARG A 106 -7.19 -45.20 -18.06
CA ARG A 106 -8.52 -44.97 -18.65
C ARG A 106 -9.47 -44.58 -17.52
N PRO A 107 -10.09 -43.38 -17.51
CA PRO A 107 -11.24 -43.17 -16.63
C PRO A 107 -12.34 -44.13 -17.08
N ILE A 108 -12.77 -45.02 -16.19
CA ILE A 108 -13.91 -45.92 -16.39
C ILE A 108 -15.02 -45.13 -17.08
N LYS A 109 -15.41 -45.53 -18.29
CA LYS A 109 -16.49 -44.92 -19.06
C LYS A 109 -17.75 -45.02 -18.21
N LYS A 110 -18.06 -43.98 -17.42
CA LYS A 110 -19.29 -43.92 -16.63
C LYS A 110 -20.44 -43.95 -17.62
N ALA A 111 -21.31 -44.96 -17.53
CA ALA A 111 -22.48 -45.07 -18.39
C ALA A 111 -23.24 -43.73 -18.39
N LYS A 112 -23.57 -43.23 -19.59
CA LYS A 112 -24.30 -41.96 -19.75
C LYS A 112 -25.62 -42.08 -18.98
N ARG A 113 -25.73 -41.39 -17.84
CA ARG A 113 -26.99 -41.31 -17.08
C ARG A 113 -27.98 -40.55 -17.95
N LYS A 114 -28.96 -41.27 -18.50
CA LYS A 114 -30.08 -40.65 -19.22
C LYS A 114 -30.96 -39.93 -18.21
N PHE A 115 -31.48 -38.77 -18.59
CA PHE A 115 -32.43 -38.03 -17.77
C PHE A 115 -33.67 -38.91 -17.59
N LEU A 116 -33.96 -39.30 -16.34
CA LEU A 116 -35.19 -40.00 -16.01
C LEU A 116 -36.29 -38.94 -15.88
N LYS A 117 -37.40 -39.13 -16.60
CA LYS A 117 -38.57 -38.29 -16.41
C LYS A 117 -39.11 -38.50 -14.98
N PRO A 118 -39.54 -37.43 -14.29
CA PRO A 118 -40.24 -37.59 -13.02
C PRO A 118 -41.48 -38.46 -13.22
N GLN A 119 -41.81 -39.28 -12.22
CA GLN A 119 -43.09 -39.97 -12.20
C GLN A 119 -44.17 -38.96 -11.77
N ASP A 120 -45.31 -39.00 -12.45
CA ASP A 120 -46.52 -38.23 -12.11
C ASP A 120 -47.12 -38.69 -10.78
#